data_AF-D6TTI7-F1
#
_entry.id   AF-D6TTI7-F1
#
_cell.length_a   1.000
_cell.length_b   1.000
_cell.length_c   1.000
_cell.angle_alpha   90.00
_cell.angle_beta   90.00
_cell.angle_gamma   90.00
#
_symmetry.space_group_name_H-M   'P 1'
#
loop_
_entity.id
_entity.type
_entity.pdbx_description
1 polymer ?
#
loop_
_entity_poly.entity_id
_entity_poly.type
_entity_poly.pdbx_seq_one_letter_code
_entity_poly.pdbx_strand_id
1 'polypeptide(L)'
;MMNAMEINFGRYSGTQTCPIGTYVNMRTFAYYQQTSDGSLPLAGTWHMLSTNATLTATVIASTINTVLGTAYTAGNFHSYSAGSDALPASQLGQACNDA
;
A
#
# COMPACT_ATOMS: atom_id res chain seq x y z
N MET A 1 5.72 5.91 12.27
CA MET A 1 4.84 5.98 11.08
C MET A 1 4.45 4.58 10.60
N MET A 2 5.40 3.73 10.16
CA MET A 2 5.10 2.38 9.66
C MET A 2 4.39 1.48 10.69
N ASN A 3 4.81 1.53 11.96
CA ASN A 3 4.18 0.77 13.05
C ASN A 3 2.70 1.17 13.30
N ALA A 4 2.32 2.44 13.08
CA ALA A 4 0.94 2.89 13.28
C ALA A 4 0.02 2.47 12.11
N MET A 5 0.56 2.38 10.90
CA MET A 5 -0.17 1.83 9.75
C MET A 5 -0.48 0.35 9.93
N GLU A 6 0.45 -0.41 10.51
CA GLU A 6 0.28 -1.85 10.76
C GLU A 6 -0.73 -2.14 11.87
N ILE A 7 -0.87 -1.25 12.84
CA ILE A 7 -1.85 -1.37 13.91
C ILE A 7 -3.26 -1.02 13.41
N ASN A 8 -3.38 -0.01 12.53
CA ASN A 8 -4.68 0.53 12.11
C ASN A 8 -5.19 -0.04 10.78
N PHE A 9 -4.30 -0.59 9.94
CA PHE A 9 -4.64 -1.17 8.64
C PHE A 9 -4.05 -2.57 8.50
N GLY A 10 -4.79 -3.45 7.82
CA GLY A 10 -4.30 -4.81 7.52
C GLY A 10 -3.01 -4.75 6.70
N ARG A 11 -1.98 -5.46 7.16
CA ARG A 11 -0.68 -5.61 6.47
C ARG A 11 -0.72 -6.83 5.55
N TYR A 12 -0.36 -6.62 4.29
CA TYR A 12 -0.29 -7.65 3.27
C TYR A 12 1.07 -7.63 2.58
N SER A 13 1.62 -8.80 2.29
CA SER A 13 2.85 -8.93 1.53
C SER A 13 2.56 -8.88 0.03
N GLY A 14 3.51 -8.39 -0.76
CA GLY A 14 3.47 -8.54 -2.22
C GLY A 14 3.29 -10.01 -2.60
N THR A 15 2.57 -10.25 -3.71
CA THR A 15 2.10 -11.55 -4.19
C THR A 15 1.11 -12.30 -3.30
N GLN A 16 0.79 -11.79 -2.11
CA GLN A 16 -0.27 -12.35 -1.28
C GLN A 16 -1.63 -12.14 -1.95
N THR A 17 -2.44 -13.20 -1.98
CA THR A 17 -3.85 -13.08 -2.36
C THR A 17 -4.61 -12.35 -1.26
N CYS A 18 -5.31 -11.29 -1.65
CA CYS A 18 -6.07 -10.43 -0.75
C CYS A 18 -7.43 -10.09 -1.37
N PRO A 19 -8.38 -9.57 -0.58
CA PRO A 19 -9.70 -9.20 -1.07
C PRO A 19 -9.69 -8.00 -2.03
N ILE A 20 -10.84 -7.71 -2.65
CA ILE A 20 -11.11 -6.43 -3.30
C ILE A 20 -10.79 -5.24 -2.37
N GLY A 21 -10.16 -4.19 -2.90
CA GLY A 21 -9.89 -2.98 -2.12
C GLY A 21 -8.83 -2.04 -2.67
N THR A 22 -8.57 -0.98 -1.91
CA THR A 22 -7.47 -0.03 -2.13
C THR A 22 -6.35 -0.30 -1.14
N TYR A 23 -5.17 -0.55 -1.68
CA TYR A 23 -3.95 -0.86 -0.97
C TYR A 23 -2.93 0.26 -1.17
N VAL A 24 -2.19 0.62 -0.13
CA VAL A 24 -1.12 1.63 -0.21
C VAL A 24 0.20 1.03 0.24
N ASN A 25 1.26 1.37 -0.47
CA ASN A 25 2.62 1.09 -0.08
C ASN A 25 3.25 2.38 0.45
N MET A 26 3.48 2.43 1.76
CA MET A 26 4.00 3.64 2.41
C MET A 26 5.49 3.86 2.16
N ARG A 27 6.21 2.89 1.58
CA ARG A 27 7.62 3.06 1.18
C ARG A 27 7.73 3.84 -0.13
N THR A 28 6.87 3.54 -1.10
CA THR A 28 6.91 4.18 -2.43
C THR A 28 5.84 5.24 -2.62
N PHE A 29 4.86 5.34 -1.72
CA PHE A 29 3.62 6.12 -1.87
C PHE A 29 2.75 5.68 -3.07
N ALA A 30 3.01 4.48 -3.59
CA ALA A 30 2.16 3.89 -4.61
C ALA A 30 0.85 3.37 -3.98
N TYR A 31 -0.27 3.55 -4.68
CA TYR A 31 -1.52 2.87 -4.36
C TYR A 31 -1.91 1.88 -5.46
N TYR A 32 -2.50 0.76 -5.04
CA TYR A 32 -3.00 -0.28 -5.93
C TYR A 32 -4.48 -0.51 -5.65
N GLN A 33 -5.29 -0.44 -6.70
CA GLN A 33 -6.73 -0.66 -6.65
C GLN A 33 -7.03 -2.01 -7.27
N GLN A 34 -7.48 -2.93 -6.43
CA GLN A 34 -7.84 -4.27 -6.83
C GLN A 34 -9.36 -4.37 -6.89
N THR A 35 -9.92 -4.59 -8.09
CA THR A 35 -11.37 -4.62 -8.35
C THR A 35 -12.03 -5.99 -8.12
N SER A 36 -11.24 -7.02 -7.82
CA SER A 36 -11.66 -8.37 -7.48
C SER A 36 -10.60 -9.06 -6.64
N ASP A 37 -10.94 -10.02 -5.79
CA ASP A 37 -9.95 -10.80 -5.03
C ASP A 37 -8.82 -11.32 -5.93
N GLY A 38 -7.59 -11.09 -5.50
CA GLY A 38 -6.43 -11.18 -6.37
C GLY A 38 -5.10 -11.02 -5.63
N SER A 39 -4.01 -11.23 -6.36
CA SER A 39 -2.66 -11.15 -5.80
C SER A 39 -2.12 -9.73 -5.89
N LEU A 40 -1.56 -9.24 -4.78
CA LEU A 40 -0.95 -7.90 -4.76
C LEU A 40 0.31 -7.83 -5.62
N PRO A 41 0.62 -6.64 -6.18
CA PRO A 41 1.85 -6.46 -6.90
C PRO A 41 3.07 -6.70 -6.01
N LEU A 42 4.15 -7.17 -6.62
CA LEU A 42 5.41 -7.41 -5.92
C LEU A 42 6.10 -6.07 -5.61
N ALA A 43 5.68 -5.42 -4.53
CA ALA A 43 6.21 -4.12 -4.09
C ALA A 43 6.61 -4.10 -2.60
N GLY A 44 6.68 -5.27 -1.95
CA GLY A 44 6.99 -5.35 -0.52
C GLY A 44 5.73 -5.34 0.32
N THR A 45 5.57 -4.35 1.20
CA THR A 45 4.44 -4.29 2.14
C THR A 45 3.34 -3.37 1.63
N TRP A 46 2.12 -3.88 1.64
CA TRP A 46 0.90 -3.15 1.32
C TRP A 46 0.02 -3.04 2.57
N HIS A 47 -0.67 -1.91 2.70
CA HIS A 47 -1.65 -1.67 3.75
C HIS A 47 -3.03 -1.45 3.11
N MET A 48 -4.02 -2.22 3.53
CA MET A 48 -5.38 -2.07 3.03
C MET A 48 -6.07 -0.88 3.70
N LEU A 49 -6.37 0.17 2.93
CA LEU A 49 -7.04 1.37 3.43
C LEU A 49 -8.56 1.22 3.44
N SER A 50 -9.10 0.47 2.48
CA SER A 50 -10.54 0.27 2.32
C SER A 50 -10.84 -0.93 1.44
N THR A 51 -11.99 -1.56 1.64
CA THR A 51 -12.59 -2.54 0.72
C THR A 51 -13.13 -1.91 -0.56
N ASN A 52 -13.21 -0.58 -0.62
CA ASN A 52 -13.56 0.13 -1.84
C ASN A 52 -12.33 0.21 -2.77
N ALA A 53 -12.46 -0.33 -3.98
CA ALA A 53 -11.42 -0.37 -5.01
C ALA A 53 -11.32 0.91 -5.86
N THR A 54 -12.06 1.98 -5.56
CA THR A 54 -12.09 3.20 -6.38
C THR A 54 -11.77 4.47 -5.60
N LEU A 55 -11.01 4.36 -4.50
CA LEU A 55 -10.61 5.54 -3.72
C LEU A 55 -9.71 6.48 -4.52
N THR A 56 -10.03 7.77 -4.52
CA THR A 56 -9.15 8.78 -5.14
C THR A 56 -7.91 9.04 -4.30
N ALA A 57 -6.82 9.52 -4.92
CA ALA A 57 -5.60 9.90 -4.21
C ALA A 57 -5.84 10.94 -3.10
N THR A 58 -6.81 11.84 -3.28
CA THR A 58 -7.24 12.79 -2.24
C THR A 58 -7.83 12.08 -1.03
N VAL A 59 -8.70 11.09 -1.24
CA VAL A 59 -9.29 10.32 -0.13
C VAL A 59 -8.24 9.46 0.55
N ILE A 60 -7.32 8.86 -0.20
CA ILE A 60 -6.18 8.11 0.34
C ILE A 60 -5.35 8.99 1.28
N ALA A 61 -4.97 10.19 0.82
CA ALA A 61 -4.20 11.14 1.61
C ALA A 61 -4.94 11.54 2.89
N SER A 62 -6.24 11.85 2.80
CA SER A 62 -7.08 12.18 3.95
C SER A 62 -7.14 11.03 4.95
N THR A 63 -7.37 9.80 4.51
CA THR A 63 -7.43 8.60 5.37
C THR A 63 -6.11 8.40 6.12
N ILE A 64 -4.98 8.51 5.43
CA ILE A 64 -3.66 8.36 6.05
C ILE A 64 -3.38 9.48 7.04
N ASN A 65 -3.70 10.74 6.67
CA ASN A 65 -3.52 11.88 7.56
C ASN A 65 -4.36 11.78 8.83
N THR A 66 -5.59 11.28 8.74
CA THR A 66 -6.45 11.04 9.92
C THR A 66 -5.81 10.05 10.89
N VAL A 67 -5.17 9.00 10.38
CA VAL A 67 -4.56 7.95 11.23
C VAL A 67 -3.18 8.35 11.73
N LEU A 68 -2.36 8.99 10.91
CA LEU A 68 -0.95 9.25 11.21
C LEU A 68 -0.66 10.70 11.66
N GLY A 69 -1.63 11.60 11.60
CA GLY A 69 -1.42 13.03 11.90
C GLY A 69 -0.48 13.71 10.90
N THR A 70 -0.42 13.21 9.68
CA THR A 70 0.44 13.74 8.61
C THR A 70 -0.26 14.82 7.78
N ALA A 71 0.49 15.46 6.87
CA ALA A 71 -0.01 16.49 5.96
C ALA A 71 0.16 16.09 4.49
N TYR A 72 0.00 14.81 4.16
CA TYR A 72 0.06 14.34 2.78
C TYR A 72 -1.07 14.94 1.95
N THR A 73 -0.79 15.14 0.68
CA THR A 73 -1.73 15.62 -0.33
C THR A 73 -1.87 14.55 -1.41
N ALA A 74 -2.87 14.71 -2.30
CA ALA A 74 -3.04 13.80 -3.43
C ALA A 74 -1.77 13.67 -4.29
N GLY A 75 -0.99 14.76 -4.43
CA GLY A 75 0.26 14.77 -5.21
C GLY A 75 1.40 13.95 -4.60
N ASN A 76 1.26 13.49 -3.35
CA ASN A 76 2.23 12.58 -2.74
C ASN A 76 2.02 11.13 -3.17
N PHE A 77 0.85 10.79 -3.73
CA PHE A 77 0.48 9.41 -4.06
C PHE A 77 0.31 9.24 -5.57
N HIS A 78 0.71 8.08 -6.08
CA HIS A 78 0.55 7.70 -7.47
C HIS A 78 0.03 6.28 -7.62
N SER A 79 -0.64 6.00 -8.74
CA SER A 79 -1.04 4.63 -9.06
C SER A 79 0.19 3.77 -9.27
N TYR A 80 0.18 2.57 -8.70
CA TYR A 80 1.26 1.59 -8.86
C TYR A 80 1.63 1.38 -10.33
N SER A 81 2.93 1.43 -10.61
CA SER A 81 3.53 1.07 -11.89
C SER A 81 4.64 0.04 -11.65
N ALA A 82 4.55 -1.09 -12.36
CA ALA A 82 5.55 -2.16 -12.26
C ALA A 82 6.96 -1.72 -12.70
N GLY A 83 7.08 -0.63 -13.48
CA GLY A 83 8.38 -0.11 -13.92
C GLY A 83 9.13 0.71 -12.85
N SER A 84 8.43 1.25 -11.86
CA SER A 84 9.00 2.14 -10.84
C SER A 84 8.84 1.64 -9.41
N ASP A 85 7.75 0.91 -9.12
CA ASP A 85 7.35 0.57 -7.76
C ASP A 85 7.56 -0.91 -7.42
N ALA A 86 7.83 -1.74 -8.43
CA ALA A 86 8.08 -3.15 -8.22
C ALA A 86 9.42 -3.35 -7.50
N LEU A 87 9.42 -4.21 -6.49
CA LEU A 87 10.66 -4.74 -5.95
C LEU A 87 11.22 -5.81 -6.89
N PRO A 88 12.54 -5.88 -7.07
CA PRO A 88 13.14 -6.97 -7.81
C PRO A 88 12.82 -8.30 -7.12
N ALA A 89 12.56 -9.35 -7.90
CA ALA A 89 12.23 -10.68 -7.38
C ALA A 89 13.30 -11.24 -6.42
N SER A 90 14.55 -10.79 -6.50
CA SER A 90 15.60 -11.16 -5.56
C SER A 90 15.42 -10.62 -4.13
N GLN A 91 14.54 -9.63 -3.93
CA GLN A 91 14.16 -9.12 -2.62
C GLN A 91 12.90 -9.79 -2.05
N LEU A 92 12.38 -10.83 -2.72
CA LEU A 92 11.43 -11.80 -2.16
C LEU A 92 12.11 -12.56 -0.99
N GLY A 93 12.19 -11.95 0.18
CA GLY A 93 12.81 -12.56 1.36
C GLY A 93 13.49 -11.61 2.33
N GLN A 94 13.66 -10.33 1.98
CA GLN A 94 14.21 -9.33 2.93
C GLN A 94 13.14 -8.71 3.84
N ALA A 95 11.88 -9.14 3.74
CA ALA A 95 10.76 -8.61 4.51
C ALA A 95 10.69 -9.08 5.99
N CYS A 96 11.75 -9.72 6.50
CA CYS A 96 11.85 -10.13 7.90
C CYS A 96 13.21 -9.86 8.56
N ASN A 97 14.09 -9.06 7.96
CA ASN A 97 15.34 -8.66 8.61
C ASN A 97 15.48 -7.13 8.61
N ASP A 98 14.71 -6.48 9.48
CA ASP A 98 15.14 -5.21 10.06
C ASP A 98 16.23 -5.57 11.08
N ALA A 99 17.49 -5.37 10.68
CA ALA A 99 18.64 -5.29 11.59
C ALA A 99 19.00 -3.82 11.76
#